data_AF-A0A3P7JIL5-F1
#
_entry.id   AF-A0A3P7JIL5-F1
#
_cell.length_a   1.000
_cell.length_b   1.000
_cell.length_c   1.000
_cell.angle_alpha   90.00
_cell.angle_beta   90.00
_cell.angle_gamma   90.00
#
_symmetry.space_group_name_H-M   'P 1'
#
loop_
_entity.id
_entity.type
_entity.pdbx_description
1 polymer ?
#
loop_
_entity_poly.entity_id
_entity_poly.type
_entity_poly.pdbx_seq_one_letter_code
_entity_poly.pdbx_strand_id
1 'polypeptide(L)'
;MGGLNLIVAFQMCIEGEEFKDCKNWPLMGLEEIMTRHEFLQKTGKYLTPDPKHPQKKMENPRLHQILDSNDDHFATQVAGVTIEEWTIYRAFAKKISERSDKERPYERVKPSLRKAYERRRKEAKIVEDHVFDVSAPRSR
;
A
#
# COMPACT_ATOMS: atom_id res chain seq x y z
N MET A 1 -13.32 12.63 5.64
CA MET A 1 -13.24 11.27 5.05
C MET A 1 -13.44 11.32 3.52
N GLY A 2 -12.66 12.13 2.79
CA GLY A 2 -12.86 12.33 1.34
C GLY A 2 -11.65 12.04 0.45
N GLY A 3 -10.46 11.83 1.03
CA GLY A 3 -9.22 11.67 0.26
C GLY A 3 -8.90 10.25 -0.19
N LEU A 4 -9.36 9.23 0.55
CA LEU A 4 -9.04 7.83 0.27
C LEU A 4 -9.90 7.23 -0.86
N ASN A 5 -11.10 7.78 -1.08
CA ASN A 5 -12.04 7.33 -2.12
C ASN A 5 -11.57 7.68 -3.54
N LEU A 6 -10.70 8.70 -3.69
CA LEU A 6 -10.23 9.17 -4.99
C LEU A 6 -9.18 8.24 -5.62
N ILE A 7 -8.39 7.54 -4.79
CA ILE A 7 -7.26 6.73 -5.25
C ILE A 7 -7.74 5.44 -5.92
N VAL A 8 -8.77 4.80 -5.38
CA VAL A 8 -9.36 3.59 -5.99
C VAL A 8 -10.08 3.91 -7.29
N ALA A 9 -10.84 5.01 -7.35
CA ALA A 9 -11.48 5.47 -8.59
C ALA A 9 -10.44 5.76 -9.69
N PHE A 10 -9.30 6.35 -9.33
CA PHE A 10 -8.21 6.64 -10.26
C PHE A 10 -7.49 5.37 -10.75
N GLN A 11 -7.25 4.40 -9.86
CA GLN A 11 -6.57 3.14 -10.20
C GLN A 11 -7.44 2.19 -11.03
N MET A 12 -8.75 2.22 -10.84
CA MET A 12 -9.74 1.44 -11.60
C MET A 12 -10.30 2.19 -12.82
N CYS A 13 -9.93 3.46 -13.04
CA CYS A 13 -10.50 4.32 -14.08
C CYS A 13 -12.04 4.31 -14.13
N ILE A 14 -12.69 4.23 -12.97
CA ILE A 14 -14.14 4.14 -12.86
C ILE A 14 -14.74 5.54 -13.05
N GLU A 15 -15.66 5.69 -14.00
CA GLU A 15 -16.45 6.91 -14.15
C GLU A 15 -17.51 7.00 -13.04
N GLY A 16 -17.74 8.20 -12.50
CA GLY A 16 -18.60 8.41 -11.31
C GLY A 16 -20.04 7.88 -11.43
N GLU A 17 -20.52 7.64 -12.65
CA GLU A 17 -21.84 7.08 -12.94
C GLU A 17 -21.96 5.58 -12.59
N GLU A 18 -20.87 4.80 -12.64
CA GLU A 18 -20.90 3.35 -12.39
C GLU A 18 -21.14 3.00 -10.90
N PHE A 19 -20.87 3.94 -9.99
CA PHE A 19 -21.15 3.77 -8.57
C PHE A 19 -22.64 3.87 -8.23
N LYS A 20 -23.48 4.39 -9.13
CA LYS A 20 -24.94 4.52 -8.89
C LYS A 20 -25.63 3.18 -8.71
N ASP A 21 -25.14 2.16 -9.41
CA ASP A 21 -25.70 0.81 -9.37
C ASP A 21 -25.15 -0.03 -8.21
N CYS A 22 -24.12 0.47 -7.52
CA CYS A 22 -23.47 -0.24 -6.43
C CYS A 22 -24.16 0.09 -5.10
N LYS A 23 -24.63 -0.92 -4.35
CA LYS A 23 -25.36 -0.74 -3.09
C LYS A 23 -24.48 -0.88 -1.86
N ASN A 24 -23.47 -1.74 -1.93
CA ASN A 24 -22.64 -2.11 -0.77
C ASN A 24 -21.34 -1.31 -0.68
N TRP A 25 -20.95 -0.59 -1.75
CA TRP A 25 -19.69 0.16 -1.79
C TRP A 25 -19.52 1.19 -0.64
N PRO A 26 -20.56 1.89 -0.13
CA PRO A 26 -20.36 2.84 0.97
C PRO A 26 -20.12 2.15 2.32
N LEU A 27 -20.52 0.88 2.44
CA LEU A 27 -20.39 0.06 3.65
C LEU A 27 -19.13 -0.80 3.61
N MET A 28 -18.50 -0.93 2.45
CA MET A 28 -17.33 -1.76 2.24
C MET A 28 -16.05 -1.00 2.61
N GLY A 29 -15.15 -1.67 3.34
CA GLY A 29 -13.84 -1.11 3.64
C GLY A 29 -12.98 -0.96 2.37
N LEU A 30 -12.18 0.10 2.30
CA LEU A 30 -11.31 0.37 1.15
C LEU A 30 -10.38 -0.80 0.82
N GLU A 31 -9.83 -1.45 1.85
CA GLU A 31 -8.95 -2.61 1.71
C GLU A 31 -9.63 -3.78 1.00
N GLU A 32 -10.92 -4.01 1.28
CA GLU A 32 -11.69 -5.07 0.62
C GLU A 32 -11.90 -4.75 -0.87
N ILE A 33 -12.23 -3.49 -1.19
CA ILE A 33 -12.38 -3.02 -2.57
C ILE A 33 -11.06 -3.20 -3.33
N MET A 34 -9.94 -2.76 -2.73
CA MET A 34 -8.61 -2.91 -3.32
C MET A 34 -8.22 -4.38 -3.49
N THR A 35 -8.50 -5.23 -2.50
CA THR A 35 -8.17 -6.65 -2.54
C THR A 35 -8.93 -7.36 -3.66
N ARG A 36 -10.23 -7.09 -3.81
CA ARG A 36 -11.05 -7.63 -4.90
C ARG A 36 -10.55 -7.19 -6.27
N HIS A 37 -10.23 -5.91 -6.43
CA HIS A 37 -9.70 -5.38 -7.68
C HIS A 37 -8.33 -5.98 -8.04
N GLU A 38 -7.38 -5.97 -7.10
CA GLU A 38 -6.04 -6.53 -7.31
C GLU A 38 -6.12 -8.03 -7.67
N PHE A 39 -7.02 -8.76 -7.00
CA PHE A 39 -7.23 -10.17 -7.28
C PHE A 39 -7.67 -10.40 -8.73
N LEU A 40 -8.60 -9.60 -9.24
CA LEU A 40 -9.04 -9.69 -10.64
C LEU A 40 -7.93 -9.34 -11.64
N GLN A 41 -7.01 -8.42 -11.29
CA GLN A 41 -5.83 -8.16 -12.12
C GLN A 41 -4.90 -9.39 -12.16
N LYS A 42 -4.67 -10.03 -10.99
CA LYS A 42 -3.81 -11.23 -10.91
C LYS A 42 -4.41 -12.45 -11.61
N THR A 43 -5.73 -12.62 -11.59
CA THR A 43 -6.42 -13.69 -12.34
C THR A 43 -6.60 -13.35 -13.82
N GLY A 44 -6.20 -12.15 -14.25
CA GLY A 44 -6.36 -11.68 -15.62
C GLY A 44 -7.82 -11.46 -16.01
N LYS A 45 -8.72 -11.23 -15.05
CA LYS A 45 -10.15 -10.91 -15.26
C LYS A 45 -10.43 -9.42 -15.30
N TYR A 46 -9.44 -8.60 -14.93
CA TYR A 46 -9.54 -7.16 -15.03
C TYR A 46 -8.25 -6.58 -15.63
N LEU A 47 -8.40 -5.72 -16.62
CA LEU A 47 -7.32 -4.97 -17.23
C LEU A 47 -7.55 -3.48 -17.02
N THR A 48 -6.58 -2.77 -16.45
CA THR A 48 -6.69 -1.32 -16.27
C THR A 48 -6.72 -0.63 -17.64
N PRO A 49 -7.74 0.18 -17.97
CA PRO A 49 -7.83 0.93 -19.23
C PRO A 49 -6.57 1.74 -19.52
N ASP A 50 -5.91 1.49 -20.65
CA ASP A 50 -4.82 2.33 -21.14
C ASP A 50 -5.40 3.41 -22.07
N PRO A 51 -5.35 4.70 -21.71
CA PRO A 51 -5.83 5.80 -22.55
C PRO A 51 -5.14 5.87 -23.92
N LYS A 52 -3.92 5.31 -24.04
CA LYS A 52 -3.12 5.35 -25.28
C LYS A 52 -3.35 4.16 -26.20
N HIS A 53 -3.89 3.05 -25.68
CA HIS A 53 -4.17 1.85 -26.44
C HIS A 53 -5.62 1.42 -26.17
N PRO A 54 -6.58 1.81 -27.03
CA PRO A 54 -7.96 1.40 -26.89
C PRO A 54 -8.04 -0.13 -26.80
N GLN A 55 -8.48 -0.63 -25.65
CA GLN A 55 -8.44 -2.05 -25.34
C GLN A 55 -9.44 -2.81 -26.21
N LYS A 56 -8.90 -3.55 -27.19
CA LYS A 56 -9.67 -4.49 -28.02
C LYS A 56 -9.52 -5.88 -27.40
N LYS A 57 -10.55 -6.38 -26.70
CA LYS A 57 -11.04 -7.80 -26.66
C LYS A 57 -11.45 -8.36 -25.29
N MET A 58 -11.23 -7.70 -24.16
CA MET A 58 -11.70 -8.20 -22.85
C MET A 58 -12.57 -7.16 -22.16
N GLU A 59 -13.85 -7.49 -21.93
CA GLU A 59 -14.74 -6.63 -21.15
C GLU A 59 -14.49 -6.89 -19.66
N ASN A 60 -14.04 -5.86 -18.94
CA ASN A 60 -13.91 -5.94 -17.49
C ASN A 60 -15.28 -6.21 -16.86
N PRO A 61 -15.33 -6.96 -15.74
CA PRO A 61 -16.57 -7.14 -15.00
C PRO A 61 -17.10 -5.77 -14.54
N ARG A 62 -18.43 -5.63 -14.56
CA ARG A 62 -19.08 -4.39 -14.13
C ARG A 62 -18.84 -4.16 -12.64
N LEU A 63 -18.77 -2.90 -12.24
CA LEU A 63 -18.42 -2.53 -10.87
C LEU A 63 -19.33 -3.17 -9.81
N HIS A 64 -20.65 -3.21 -10.04
CA HIS A 64 -21.58 -3.85 -9.11
C HIS A 64 -21.32 -5.35 -8.94
N GLN A 65 -20.82 -6.04 -9.98
CA GLN A 65 -20.45 -7.46 -9.86
C GLN A 65 -19.23 -7.65 -8.97
N ILE A 66 -18.32 -6.67 -8.93
CA ILE A 66 -17.14 -6.70 -8.07
C ILE A 66 -17.51 -6.35 -6.62
N LEU A 67 -18.34 -5.34 -6.42
CA LEU A 67 -18.60 -4.76 -5.09
C LEU A 67 -19.81 -5.35 -4.37
N ASP A 68 -20.87 -5.71 -5.08
CA ASP A 68 -22.13 -6.14 -4.43
C ASP A 68 -22.26 -7.66 -4.35
N SER A 69 -21.40 -8.41 -5.03
CA SER A 69 -21.36 -9.87 -4.97
C SER A 69 -20.85 -10.37 -3.62
N ASN A 70 -21.47 -11.45 -3.12
CA ASN A 70 -20.92 -12.21 -2.01
C ASN A 70 -19.61 -12.92 -2.42
N ASP A 71 -18.86 -13.45 -1.44
CA ASP A 71 -17.53 -14.02 -1.68
C ASP A 71 -17.56 -15.23 -2.62
N ASP A 72 -18.60 -16.06 -2.56
CA ASP A 72 -18.77 -17.23 -3.42
C ASP A 72 -19.01 -16.84 -4.89
N HIS A 73 -19.95 -15.91 -5.11
CA HIS A 73 -20.28 -15.42 -6.44
C HIS A 73 -19.12 -14.61 -7.03
N PHE A 74 -18.44 -13.82 -6.20
CA PHE A 74 -17.23 -13.10 -6.61
C PHE A 74 -16.14 -14.08 -7.07
N ALA A 75 -15.82 -15.10 -6.27
CA ALA A 75 -14.79 -16.07 -6.60
C ALA A 75 -15.13 -16.84 -7.89
N THR A 76 -16.33 -17.42 -7.97
CA THR A 76 -16.69 -18.34 -9.04
C THR A 76 -17.10 -17.65 -10.33
N GLN A 77 -17.95 -16.61 -10.26
CA GLN A 77 -18.56 -15.99 -11.45
C GLN A 77 -17.78 -14.78 -11.95
N VAL A 78 -17.11 -14.05 -11.06
CA VAL A 78 -16.37 -12.82 -11.43
C VAL A 78 -14.89 -13.12 -11.65
N ALA A 79 -14.25 -13.78 -10.68
CA ALA A 79 -12.83 -14.09 -10.74
C ALA A 79 -12.52 -15.41 -11.47
N GLY A 80 -13.50 -16.31 -11.61
CA GLY A 80 -13.33 -17.60 -12.31
C GLY A 80 -12.41 -18.57 -11.57
N VAL A 81 -12.43 -18.54 -10.24
CA VAL A 81 -11.62 -19.36 -9.34
C VAL A 81 -12.50 -20.07 -8.31
N THR A 82 -11.89 -20.96 -7.53
CA THR A 82 -12.55 -21.59 -6.38
C THR A 82 -12.68 -20.62 -5.20
N ILE A 83 -13.65 -20.88 -4.31
CA ILE A 83 -13.82 -20.07 -3.08
C ILE A 83 -12.62 -20.23 -2.14
N GLU A 84 -11.97 -21.38 -2.15
CA GLU A 84 -10.77 -21.66 -1.37
C GLU A 84 -9.60 -20.77 -1.81
N GLU A 85 -9.37 -20.63 -3.13
CA GLU A 85 -8.33 -19.75 -3.68
C GLU A 85 -8.56 -18.29 -3.27
N TRP A 86 -9.81 -17.82 -3.35
CA TRP A 86 -10.17 -16.48 -2.88
C TRP A 86 -9.94 -16.31 -1.38
N THR A 87 -10.36 -17.28 -0.57
CA THR A 87 -10.22 -17.23 0.89
C THR A 87 -8.75 -17.18 1.31
N ILE A 88 -7.90 -18.00 0.68
CA ILE A 88 -6.45 -18.02 0.92
C ILE A 88 -5.83 -16.68 0.51
N TYR A 89 -6.19 -16.16 -0.66
CA TYR A 89 -5.68 -14.89 -1.14
C TYR A 89 -6.04 -13.73 -0.20
N ARG A 90 -7.31 -13.65 0.24
CA ARG A 90 -7.78 -12.61 1.15
C ARG A 90 -7.03 -12.65 2.49
N ALA A 91 -6.82 -13.84 3.05
CA ALA A 91 -6.02 -14.00 4.26
C ALA A 91 -4.55 -13.60 4.06
N PHE A 92 -3.98 -13.88 2.89
CA PHE A 92 -2.62 -13.48 2.53
C PHE A 92 -2.48 -11.97 2.33
N ALA A 93 -3.40 -11.33 1.61
CA ALA A 93 -3.44 -9.89 1.39
C ALA A 93 -3.51 -9.11 2.71
N LYS A 94 -4.37 -9.56 3.64
CA LYS A 94 -4.45 -9.00 4.99
C LYS A 94 -3.11 -9.07 5.73
N LYS A 95 -2.44 -10.22 5.70
CA LYS A 95 -1.12 -10.39 6.33
C LYS A 95 -0.04 -9.49 5.72
N ILE A 96 -0.08 -9.25 4.41
CA ILE A 96 0.84 -8.32 3.74
C ILE A 96 0.58 -6.89 4.20
N SER A 97 -0.68 -6.46 4.23
CA SER A 97 -1.06 -5.11 4.69
C SER A 97 -0.55 -4.86 6.11
N GLU A 98 -0.82 -5.79 7.04
CA GLU A 98 -0.39 -5.73 8.44
C GLU A 98 1.13 -5.69 8.63
N ARG A 99 1.89 -6.25 7.68
CA ARG A 99 3.36 -6.19 7.69
C ARG A 99 3.86 -4.86 7.13
N SER A 100 3.25 -4.36 6.06
CA SER A 100 3.66 -3.11 5.40
C SER A 100 3.60 -1.89 6.34
N ASP A 101 2.64 -1.87 7.27
CA ASP A 101 2.55 -0.82 8.30
C ASP A 101 3.66 -0.92 9.36
N LYS A 102 4.19 -2.12 9.60
CA LYS A 102 5.29 -2.36 10.55
C LYS A 102 6.66 -2.19 9.90
N GLU A 103 6.71 -2.35 8.58
CA GLU A 103 7.91 -2.31 7.76
C GLU A 103 7.92 -1.01 6.94
N ARG A 104 8.14 0.12 7.63
CA ARG A 104 8.77 1.30 7.03
C ARG A 104 10.20 1.42 7.58
N PRO A 105 11.15 0.53 7.22
CA PRO A 105 12.46 0.48 7.87
C PRO A 105 13.37 1.64 7.42
N TYR A 106 12.99 2.35 6.36
CA TYR A 106 13.77 3.45 5.80
C TYR A 106 12.87 4.66 5.60
N GLU A 107 12.55 5.32 6.71
CA GLU A 107 12.20 6.73 6.61
C GLU A 107 13.43 7.46 6.04
N ARG A 108 13.28 8.13 4.89
CA ARG A 108 14.40 8.79 4.22
C ARG A 108 15.00 9.83 5.16
N VAL A 109 16.14 9.51 5.76
CA VAL A 109 16.84 10.46 6.64
C VAL A 109 17.21 11.68 5.80
N LYS A 110 16.62 12.83 6.14
CA LYS A 110 16.93 14.08 5.44
C LYS A 110 18.45 14.33 5.55
N PRO A 111 19.13 14.75 4.46
CA PRO A 111 20.56 15.04 4.51
C PRO A 111 20.98 15.97 5.66
N SER A 112 20.10 16.88 6.08
CA SER A 112 20.30 17.77 7.23
C SER A 112 20.43 17.04 8.56
N LEU A 113 19.61 16.01 8.81
CA LEU A 113 19.63 15.23 10.05
C LEU A 113 20.91 14.39 10.15
N ARG A 114 21.32 13.75 9.05
CA ARG A 114 22.59 13.03 8.97
C ARG A 114 23.77 13.95 9.26
N LYS A 115 23.83 15.12 8.61
CA LYS A 115 24.90 16.10 8.81
C LYS A 115 24.93 16.69 10.23
N ALA A 116 23.77 16.85 10.88
CA ALA A 116 23.69 17.33 12.26
C ALA A 116 24.22 16.29 13.25
N TYR A 117 23.88 15.02 13.04
CA TYR A 117 24.39 13.90 13.84
C TYR A 117 25.91 13.75 13.71
N GLU A 118 26.45 13.80 12.48
CA GLU A 118 27.89 13.74 12.23
C GLU A 118 28.65 14.90 12.88
N ARG A 119 28.10 16.12 12.86
CA ARG A 119 28.68 17.29 13.54
C ARG A 119 28.73 17.11 15.05
N ARG A 120 27.61 16.75 15.68
CA ARG A 120 27.55 16.49 17.13
C ARG A 120 28.56 15.42 17.56
N ARG A 121 28.68 14.35 16.78
CA ARG A 121 29.62 13.26 17.08
C ARG A 121 31.08 13.70 16.93
N LYS A 122 31.39 14.53 15.92
CA LYS A 122 32.73 15.10 15.72
C LYS A 122 33.09 16.08 16.84
N GLU A 123 32.17 16.96 17.22
CA GLU A 123 32.34 17.91 18.33
C GLU A 123 32.56 17.19 19.66
N ALA A 124 31.77 16.17 19.97
CA ALA A 124 31.95 15.35 21.17
C ALA A 124 33.33 14.67 21.21
N LYS A 125 33.77 14.13 20.06
CA LYS A 125 35.10 13.52 19.96
C LYS A 125 36.24 14.54 20.14
N ILE A 126 36.09 15.74 19.59
CA ILE A 126 37.06 16.83 19.79
C ILE A 126 37.11 17.25 21.26
N VAL A 127 35.96 17.31 21.94
CA VAL A 127 35.91 17.62 23.37
C VAL A 127 36.62 16.54 24.17
N GLU A 128 36.34 15.26 23.92
CA GLU A 128 37.05 14.12 24.56
C GLU A 128 38.57 14.19 24.34
N ASP A 129 39.01 14.44 23.10
CA ASP A 129 40.43 14.56 22.75
C ASP A 129 41.11 15.79 23.40
N HIS A 130 40.34 16.75 23.93
CA HIS A 130 40.84 17.99 24.55
C HIS A 130 40.55 18.06 26.06
N VAL A 131 40.01 17.00 26.67
CA VAL A 131 39.98 16.85 28.13
C VAL A 131 41.39 16.50 28.60
N PHE A 132 42.17 17.51 28.97
CA PHE A 132 43.41 17.30 29.72
C PHE A 132 43.09 16.91 31.15
N ASP A 133 43.52 15.72 31.58
CA ASP A 133 43.45 15.31 32.97
C ASP A 133 44.45 16.13 33.80
N VAL A 134 43.95 17.18 34.45
CA VAL A 134 44.74 18.10 35.29
C VAL A 134 45.21 17.42 36.59
N SER A 135 44.79 16.18 36.84
CA SER A 135 45.09 15.39 38.04
C SER A 135 46.34 14.52 37.92
N ALA A 136 46.93 14.39 36.72
CA ALA A 136 48.08 13.52 36.51
C ALA A 136 49.35 14.09 37.20
N PRO A 137 49.97 13.37 38.17
CA PRO A 137 51.16 13.86 38.84
C PRO A 137 52.31 13.96 37.83
N ARG A 138 52.88 15.16 37.70
CA ARG A 138 54.09 15.39 36.90
C ARG A 138 55.25 14.61 37.52
N SER A 139 55.65 13.51 36.90
CA SER A 139 56.91 12.83 37.22
C SER A 139 58.06 13.78 36.92
N ARG A 140 58.83 14.15 37.97
CA ARG A 140 60.09 14.88 37.85
C ARG A 140 61.21 13.96 37.38
#